data_AF-K8FCZ7-F1
#
_entry.id   AF-K8FCZ7-F1
#
_cell.length_a   1.000
_cell.length_b   1.000
_cell.length_c   1.000
_cell.angle_alpha   90.00
_cell.angle_beta   90.00
_cell.angle_gamma   90.00
#
_symmetry.space_group_name_H-M   'P 1'
#
loop_
_entity.id
_entity.type
_entity.pdbx_description
1 polymer ?
#
loop_
_entity_poly.entity_id
_entity_poly.type
_entity_poly.pdbx_seq_one_letter_code
_entity_poly.pdbx_strand_id
1 'polypeptide(L)'
;MGSSIISEKEKKEEKKDDDEDEEVVCYEHDGKNTGDARKLEAWLTQRGINVRETFSPSSSSSALSPSKNENEDTQNGLKSIDDLLKEIENGETVLTEHETTHDDGTVKLSCIRRVSVVVVEITSKSKPNKKLVEYEQTLPSGLARKRERFLSEKIMSGKGETPLEAAKRGIREELGDALSPKAVINIDETSLRSLPLSSKPSFSQSYKALPTRYRFYEVNCEIDGLAEDKDEFTSTEKCGTKAVWKWV
;
A
#
# COMPACT_ATOMS: atom_id res chain seq x y z
N MET A 1 -8.42 -58.52 27.31
CA MET A 1 -7.34 -58.18 26.36
C MET A 1 -8.01 -57.52 25.18
N GLY A 2 -8.11 -56.18 25.18
CA GLY A 2 -7.32 -55.31 24.27
C GLY A 2 -8.05 -55.23 22.92
N SER A 3 -8.52 -54.10 22.41
CA SER A 3 -7.84 -52.81 22.32
C SER A 3 -8.82 -51.63 22.29
N SER A 4 -8.39 -50.56 22.95
CA SER A 4 -8.94 -49.21 22.87
C SER A 4 -8.90 -48.66 21.45
N ILE A 5 -10.00 -48.05 21.03
CA ILE A 5 -10.05 -47.15 19.87
C ILE A 5 -9.49 -45.80 20.34
N ILE A 6 -8.27 -45.49 19.91
CA ILE A 6 -7.64 -44.20 20.14
C ILE A 6 -8.23 -43.22 19.12
N SER A 7 -8.94 -42.22 19.64
CA SER A 7 -9.37 -41.04 18.90
C SER A 7 -8.14 -40.20 18.57
N GLU A 8 -7.74 -40.18 17.31
CA GLU A 8 -6.78 -39.21 16.78
C GLU A 8 -7.48 -37.85 16.70
N LYS A 9 -7.28 -37.03 17.75
CA LYS A 9 -7.48 -35.58 17.66
C LYS A 9 -6.45 -35.04 16.67
N GLU A 10 -6.93 -34.58 15.52
CA GLU A 10 -6.17 -33.69 14.64
C GLU A 10 -5.66 -32.50 15.47
N LYS A 11 -4.34 -32.49 15.63
CA LYS A 11 -3.60 -31.41 16.26
C LYS A 11 -3.60 -30.27 15.26
N LYS A 12 -4.58 -29.37 15.40
CA LYS A 12 -4.62 -28.10 14.68
C LYS A 12 -3.37 -27.33 15.11
N GLU A 13 -2.35 -27.31 14.27
CA GLU A 13 -1.20 -26.41 14.41
C GLU A 13 -1.75 -24.99 14.30
N GLU A 14 -1.95 -24.36 15.45
CA GLU A 14 -2.03 -22.90 15.54
C GLU A 14 -0.70 -22.37 15.03
N LYS A 15 -0.71 -21.97 13.76
CA LYS A 15 0.31 -21.12 13.19
C LYS A 15 0.23 -19.82 13.98
N LYS A 16 1.10 -19.70 14.98
CA LYS A 16 1.33 -18.47 15.72
C LYS A 16 1.69 -17.44 14.66
N ASP A 17 0.79 -16.48 14.42
CA ASP A 17 1.15 -15.30 13.66
C ASP A 17 2.27 -14.64 14.47
N ASP A 18 3.47 -14.62 13.90
CA ASP A 18 4.64 -13.92 14.44
C ASP A 18 4.39 -12.40 14.33
N ASP A 19 3.42 -11.90 15.10
CA ASP A 19 3.36 -10.52 15.57
C ASP A 19 4.29 -10.40 16.79
N GLU A 20 5.56 -10.77 16.61
CA GLU A 20 6.59 -10.34 17.55
C GLU A 20 6.84 -8.86 17.27
N ASP A 21 6.29 -8.04 18.16
CA ASP A 21 6.72 -6.66 18.43
C ASP A 21 8.19 -6.70 18.92
N GLU A 22 9.11 -7.10 18.05
CA GLU A 22 10.53 -6.83 18.23
C GLU A 22 10.70 -5.30 18.33
N GLU A 23 11.65 -4.81 19.14
CA GLU A 23 12.03 -3.40 19.11
C GLU A 23 12.56 -3.06 17.71
N VAL A 24 11.66 -2.59 16.85
CA VAL A 24 11.99 -2.31 15.47
C VAL A 24 12.59 -0.90 15.40
N VAL A 25 13.91 -0.82 15.24
CA VAL A 25 14.58 0.44 14.95
C VAL A 25 14.02 0.98 13.62
N CYS A 26 13.29 2.08 13.72
CA CYS A 26 12.71 2.77 12.57
C CYS A 26 13.60 3.93 12.14
N TYR A 27 13.58 4.28 10.86
CA TYR A 27 14.16 5.54 10.42
C TYR A 27 13.35 6.71 11.00
N GLU A 28 13.97 7.48 11.90
CA GLU A 28 13.40 8.71 12.44
C GLU A 28 13.88 9.90 11.62
N HIS A 29 12.94 10.66 11.06
CA HIS A 29 13.24 11.92 10.38
C HIS A 29 13.05 13.08 11.36
N ASP A 30 14.13 13.80 11.70
CA ASP A 30 14.12 14.88 12.71
C ASP A 30 13.27 16.11 12.34
N GLY A 31 12.59 16.14 11.20
CA GLY A 31 11.65 17.19 10.76
C GLY A 31 12.24 18.60 10.57
N LYS A 32 13.51 18.83 10.92
CA LYS A 32 14.17 20.15 10.90
C LYS A 32 14.76 20.54 9.55
N ASN A 33 14.85 19.61 8.60
CA ASN A 33 15.29 19.82 7.22
C ASN A 33 14.48 18.92 6.29
N THR A 34 13.23 19.29 6.06
CA THR A 34 12.35 18.61 5.11
C THR A 34 12.97 18.68 3.72
N GLY A 35 13.20 17.52 3.09
CA GLY A 35 13.78 17.42 1.75
C GLY A 35 15.31 17.24 1.64
N ASP A 36 16.06 17.04 2.74
CA ASP A 36 17.47 16.61 2.63
C ASP A 36 17.59 15.08 2.64
N ALA A 37 17.49 14.47 1.45
CA ALA A 37 17.59 13.02 1.28
C ALA A 37 18.97 12.43 1.65
N ARG A 38 20.02 13.25 1.88
CA ARG A 38 21.37 12.75 2.22
C ARG A 38 21.41 11.94 3.50
N LYS A 39 20.60 12.31 4.51
CA LYS A 39 20.48 11.52 5.75
C LYS A 39 19.87 10.14 5.48
N LEU A 40 18.81 10.12 4.67
CA LEU A 40 18.14 8.88 4.28
C LEU A 40 19.07 8.00 3.44
N GLU A 41 19.82 8.60 2.51
CA GLU A 41 20.81 7.91 1.67
C GLU A 41 21.89 7.22 2.52
N ALA A 42 22.47 7.96 3.47
CA ALA A 42 23.48 7.43 4.38
C ALA A 42 22.91 6.28 5.23
N TRP A 43 21.69 6.44 5.75
CA TRP A 43 21.01 5.45 6.58
C TRP A 43 20.71 4.15 5.80
N LEU A 44 20.27 4.27 4.54
CA LEU A 44 20.03 3.14 3.63
C LEU A 44 21.34 2.43 3.27
N THR A 45 22.39 3.19 2.94
CA THR A 45 23.71 2.65 2.58
C THR A 45 24.33 1.86 3.73
N GLN A 46 24.20 2.37 4.97
CA GLN A 46 24.66 1.68 6.19
C GLN A 46 23.98 0.31 6.37
N ARG A 47 22.76 0.14 5.84
CA ARG A 47 21.97 -1.10 5.87
C ARG A 47 22.10 -1.91 4.59
N GLY A 48 23.17 -1.68 3.82
CA GLY A 48 23.50 -2.45 2.62
C GLY A 48 22.58 -2.23 1.44
N ILE A 49 21.74 -1.19 1.44
CA ILE A 49 20.90 -0.84 0.30
C ILE A 49 21.75 -0.10 -0.74
N ASN A 50 21.79 -0.64 -1.96
CA ASN A 50 22.41 0.03 -3.09
C ASN A 50 21.48 1.14 -3.60
N VAL A 51 21.72 2.38 -3.15
CA VAL A 51 20.94 3.57 -3.52
C VAL A 51 20.90 3.77 -5.03
N ARG A 52 22.04 3.62 -5.71
CA ARG A 52 22.11 3.81 -7.17
C ARG A 52 21.22 2.81 -7.89
N GLU A 53 21.25 1.55 -7.51
CA GLU A 53 20.41 0.51 -8.10
C GLU A 53 18.92 0.67 -7.75
N THR A 54 18.63 1.16 -6.53
CA THR A 54 17.25 1.38 -6.06
C THR A 54 16.56 2.50 -6.81
N PHE A 55 17.24 3.64 -7.04
CA PHE A 55 16.62 4.88 -7.51
C PHE A 55 17.04 5.32 -8.91
N SER A 56 18.13 4.79 -9.48
CA SER A 56 18.56 5.17 -10.84
C SER A 56 17.94 4.25 -11.91
N PRO A 57 17.51 4.79 -13.06
CA PRO A 57 17.17 3.96 -14.20
C PRO A 57 18.41 3.17 -14.67
N SER A 58 18.23 1.87 -14.92
CA SER A 58 19.30 1.01 -15.44
C SER A 58 19.79 1.54 -16.79
N SER A 59 21.08 1.86 -16.89
CA SER A 59 21.73 2.33 -18.12
C SER A 59 21.87 1.19 -19.13
N SER A 60 20.75 0.72 -19.68
CA SER A 60 20.74 -0.29 -20.74
C SER A 60 19.58 0.00 -21.70
N SER A 61 19.72 1.10 -22.43
CA SER A 61 19.11 1.31 -23.75
C SER A 61 19.85 2.44 -24.45
N SER A 62 20.77 2.08 -25.33
CA SER A 62 21.30 2.97 -26.35
C SER A 62 20.31 3.01 -27.52
N ALA A 63 19.51 4.07 -27.62
CA ALA A 63 18.92 4.53 -28.89
C ALA A 63 18.51 6.01 -28.82
N LEU A 64 19.30 6.84 -29.55
CA LEU A 64 18.99 8.08 -30.29
C LEU A 64 17.94 9.09 -29.75
N SER A 65 18.42 10.32 -29.50
CA SER A 65 17.76 11.57 -29.06
C SER A 65 16.88 12.25 -30.14
N PRO A 66 16.33 13.49 -29.99
CA PRO A 66 15.96 14.31 -28.81
C PRO A 66 14.56 14.98 -28.92
N SER A 67 13.89 15.28 -27.79
CA SER A 67 13.00 16.44 -27.69
C SER A 67 12.84 16.89 -26.24
N LYS A 68 13.22 18.14 -25.94
CA LYS A 68 12.92 18.80 -24.67
C LYS A 68 11.40 18.87 -24.50
N ASN A 69 10.86 18.05 -23.61
CA ASN A 69 9.58 18.32 -22.96
C ASN A 69 9.82 18.16 -21.46
N GLU A 70 9.60 19.24 -20.73
CA GLU A 70 9.55 19.28 -19.27
C GLU A 70 8.34 18.46 -18.82
N ASN A 71 8.48 17.14 -18.74
CA ASN A 71 7.53 16.20 -18.14
C ASN A 71 8.25 14.86 -17.95
N GLU A 72 9.19 14.85 -17.02
CA GLU A 72 10.03 13.68 -16.70
C GLU A 72 9.58 12.99 -15.41
N ASP A 73 8.28 12.95 -15.14
CA ASP A 73 7.74 12.06 -14.10
C ASP A 73 7.39 10.70 -14.75
N THR A 74 8.22 9.69 -14.47
CA THR A 74 7.97 8.25 -14.69
C THR A 74 7.97 7.70 -16.13
N GLN A 75 9.01 7.94 -16.93
CA GLN A 75 9.22 7.10 -18.13
C GLN A 75 9.57 5.63 -17.82
N ASN A 76 9.97 5.30 -16.58
CA ASN A 76 10.30 3.92 -16.16
C ASN A 76 9.55 3.42 -14.90
N GLY A 77 8.62 4.19 -14.34
CA GLY A 77 7.87 3.82 -13.11
C GLY A 77 8.70 3.78 -11.81
N LEU A 78 9.99 4.09 -11.87
CA LEU A 78 10.88 4.20 -10.71
C LEU A 78 10.67 5.53 -9.99
N LYS A 79 10.66 5.46 -8.65
CA LYS A 79 10.60 6.62 -7.77
C LYS A 79 12.00 7.03 -7.31
N SER A 80 12.17 8.33 -7.03
CA SER A 80 13.41 8.89 -6.51
C SER A 80 13.57 8.65 -5.00
N ILE A 81 14.76 8.95 -4.46
CA ILE A 81 14.96 8.94 -3.01
C ILE A 81 14.15 10.04 -2.32
N ASP A 82 13.93 11.18 -2.99
CA ASP A 82 13.07 12.25 -2.50
C ASP A 82 11.61 11.80 -2.40
N ASP A 83 11.13 10.96 -3.32
CA ASP A 83 9.79 10.38 -3.24
C ASP A 83 9.67 9.41 -2.06
N LEU A 84 10.71 8.63 -1.78
CA LEU A 84 10.74 7.78 -0.58
C LEU A 84 10.74 8.62 0.70
N LEU A 85 11.50 9.70 0.74
CA LEU A 85 11.51 10.63 1.87
C LEU A 85 10.12 11.24 2.09
N LYS A 86 9.45 11.69 1.01
CA LYS A 86 8.07 12.19 1.09
C LYS A 86 7.09 11.12 1.58
N GLU A 87 7.22 9.87 1.12
CA GLU A 87 6.37 8.78 1.62
C GLU A 87 6.54 8.55 3.13
N ILE A 88 7.77 8.65 3.64
CA ILE A 88 8.08 8.54 5.07
C ILE A 88 7.51 9.75 5.83
N GLU A 89 7.76 10.97 5.38
CA GLU A 89 7.24 12.21 5.99
C GLU A 89 5.70 12.24 6.00
N ASN A 90 5.07 11.71 4.96
CA ASN A 90 3.62 11.57 4.88
C ASN A 90 3.08 10.45 5.79
N GLY A 91 3.95 9.55 6.28
CA GLY A 91 3.59 8.40 7.09
C GLY A 91 3.07 7.20 6.27
N GLU A 92 3.11 7.28 4.94
CA GLU A 92 2.64 6.24 4.03
C GLU A 92 3.53 4.99 4.04
N THR A 93 4.73 5.12 4.59
CA THR A 93 5.74 4.07 4.62
C THR A 93 6.58 4.21 5.87
N VAL A 94 6.98 3.06 6.43
CA VAL A 94 7.94 2.98 7.53
C VAL A 94 9.14 2.17 7.06
N LEU A 95 10.35 2.66 7.32
CA LEU A 95 11.57 1.88 7.12
C LEU A 95 11.97 1.23 8.43
N THR A 96 12.05 -0.09 8.42
CA THR A 96 12.40 -0.90 9.59
C THR A 96 13.74 -1.56 9.39
N GLU A 97 14.61 -1.51 10.39
CA GLU A 97 15.81 -2.32 10.43
C GLU A 97 15.46 -3.80 10.54
N HIS A 98 16.28 -4.64 9.92
CA HIS A 98 16.16 -6.08 10.05
C HIS A 98 17.56 -6.68 10.15
N GLU A 99 17.81 -7.33 11.28
CA GLU A 99 19.05 -8.03 11.56
C GLU A 99 18.97 -9.47 11.05
N THR A 100 20.03 -9.94 10.39
CA THR A 100 20.17 -11.34 10.01
C THR A 100 21.50 -11.85 10.51
N THR A 101 21.46 -12.87 11.37
CA THR A 101 22.65 -13.60 11.84
C THR A 101 22.90 -14.77 10.92
N HIS A 102 24.08 -14.81 10.32
CA HIS A 102 24.53 -15.89 9.46
C HIS A 102 25.12 -17.06 10.27
N ASP A 103 25.25 -18.22 9.63
CA ASP A 103 25.78 -19.45 10.25
C ASP A 103 27.22 -19.29 10.79
N ASP A 104 27.98 -18.33 10.26
CA ASP A 104 29.33 -17.98 10.72
C ASP A 104 29.34 -16.99 11.91
N GLY A 105 28.17 -16.66 12.44
CA GLY A 105 27.99 -15.69 13.53
C GLY A 105 28.10 -14.24 13.08
N THR A 106 28.23 -13.96 11.77
CA THR A 106 28.22 -12.58 11.28
C THR A 106 26.81 -12.01 11.31
N VAL A 107 26.70 -10.80 11.84
CA VAL A 107 25.44 -10.05 11.91
C VAL A 107 25.40 -9.07 10.74
N LYS A 108 24.36 -9.16 9.92
CA LYS A 108 24.10 -8.23 8.82
C LYS A 108 22.85 -7.42 9.10
N LEU A 109 23.03 -6.10 9.15
CA LEU A 109 21.91 -5.16 9.17
C LEU A 109 21.38 -4.93 7.76
N SER A 110 20.06 -4.96 7.64
CA SER A 110 19.32 -4.66 6.41
C SER A 110 18.14 -3.74 6.70
N CYS A 111 17.46 -3.28 5.65
CA CYS A 111 16.26 -2.47 5.76
C CYS A 111 15.11 -3.10 4.99
N ILE A 112 13.91 -3.03 5.58
CA ILE A 112 12.65 -3.39 4.95
C ILE A 112 11.75 -2.15 4.94
N ARG A 113 11.27 -1.79 3.76
CA ARG A 113 10.21 -0.81 3.55
C ARG A 113 8.86 -1.46 3.83
N ARG A 114 8.08 -0.91 4.77
CA ARG A 114 6.75 -1.43 5.13
C ARG A 114 5.68 -0.50 4.62
N VAL A 115 4.70 -1.08 3.93
CA VAL A 115 3.51 -0.37 3.42
C VAL A 115 2.28 -1.12 3.88
N SER A 116 1.37 -0.41 4.53
CA SER A 116 0.08 -0.96 4.96
C SER A 116 -1.02 -0.42 4.04
N VAL A 117 -1.93 -1.29 3.61
CA VAL A 117 -3.02 -0.94 2.70
C VAL A 117 -4.32 -1.52 3.24
N VAL A 118 -5.40 -0.74 3.21
CA VAL A 118 -6.75 -1.24 3.46
C VAL A 118 -7.52 -1.33 2.16
N VAL A 119 -8.14 -2.46 1.92
CA VAL A 119 -9.06 -2.72 0.80
C VAL A 119 -10.47 -2.62 1.34
N VAL A 120 -11.31 -1.83 0.68
CA VAL A 120 -12.70 -1.59 1.11
C VAL A 120 -13.66 -2.23 0.14
N GLU A 121 -14.41 -3.22 0.62
CA GLU A 121 -15.50 -3.82 -0.14
C GLU A 121 -16.77 -2.99 0.07
N ILE A 122 -17.15 -2.22 -0.96
CA ILE A 122 -18.28 -1.30 -0.88
C ILE A 122 -19.54 -1.93 -1.47
N THR A 123 -20.63 -1.88 -0.72
CA THR A 123 -21.98 -2.31 -1.08
C THR A 123 -22.98 -1.16 -0.96
N SER A 124 -24.17 -1.32 -1.52
CA SER A 124 -25.27 -0.36 -1.36
C SER A 124 -26.61 -1.08 -1.26
N LYS A 125 -27.50 -0.58 -0.39
CA LYS A 125 -28.88 -1.10 -0.30
C LYS A 125 -29.64 -1.01 -1.63
N SER A 126 -29.34 0.00 -2.44
CA SER A 126 -29.96 0.21 -3.76
C SER A 126 -29.46 -0.78 -4.83
N LYS A 127 -28.32 -1.43 -4.59
CA LYS A 127 -27.66 -2.38 -5.51
C LYS A 127 -27.38 -3.70 -4.79
N PRO A 128 -28.42 -4.45 -4.40
CA PRO A 128 -28.24 -5.69 -3.64
C PRO A 128 -27.41 -6.70 -4.42
N ASN A 129 -26.53 -7.42 -3.71
CA ASN A 129 -25.60 -8.43 -4.24
C ASN A 129 -24.52 -7.89 -5.20
N LYS A 130 -24.39 -6.57 -5.37
CA LYS A 130 -23.32 -5.97 -6.16
C LYS A 130 -22.26 -5.34 -5.26
N LYS A 131 -21.03 -5.30 -5.77
CA LYS A 131 -19.90 -4.62 -5.14
C LYS A 131 -19.37 -3.52 -6.04
N LEU A 132 -18.90 -2.43 -5.44
CA LEU A 132 -18.32 -1.34 -6.21
C LEU A 132 -16.85 -1.64 -6.53
N VAL A 133 -16.50 -1.55 -7.81
CA VAL A 133 -15.11 -1.68 -8.28
C VAL A 133 -14.66 -0.41 -9.00
N GLU A 134 -13.41 -0.02 -8.76
CA GLU A 134 -12.68 0.92 -9.60
C GLU A 134 -12.34 0.19 -10.90
N TYR A 135 -13.01 0.52 -11.99
CA TYR A 135 -12.85 -0.17 -13.26
C TYR A 135 -11.68 0.41 -14.07
N GLU A 136 -11.63 1.74 -14.16
CA GLU A 136 -10.62 2.48 -14.92
C GLU A 136 -10.22 3.76 -14.17
N GLN A 137 -8.96 4.14 -14.28
CA GLN A 137 -8.41 5.36 -13.72
C GLN A 137 -7.73 6.16 -14.82
N THR A 138 -8.05 7.44 -14.94
CA THR A 138 -7.39 8.39 -15.81
C THR A 138 -6.59 9.39 -14.98
N LEU A 139 -5.27 9.39 -15.16
CA LEU A 139 -4.38 10.31 -14.47
C LEU A 139 -4.54 11.75 -14.99
N PRO A 140 -4.07 12.78 -14.26
CA PRO A 140 -4.08 14.16 -14.73
C PRO A 140 -3.38 14.36 -16.08
N SER A 141 -2.43 13.49 -16.42
CA SER A 141 -1.74 13.45 -17.73
C SER A 141 -2.62 12.95 -18.89
N GLY A 142 -3.83 12.45 -18.61
CA GLY A 142 -4.72 11.80 -19.57
C GLY A 142 -4.42 10.31 -19.78
N LEU A 143 -3.38 9.76 -19.14
CA LEU A 143 -3.08 8.33 -19.23
C LEU A 143 -4.15 7.52 -18.48
N ALA A 144 -4.85 6.65 -19.21
CA ALA A 144 -5.84 5.73 -18.66
C ALA A 144 -5.20 4.38 -18.30
N ARG A 145 -5.67 3.78 -17.20
CA ARG A 145 -5.25 2.47 -16.70
C ARG A 145 -6.47 1.67 -16.27
N LYS A 146 -6.54 0.42 -16.69
CA LYS A 146 -7.50 -0.55 -16.16
C LYS A 146 -7.10 -0.92 -14.72
N ARG A 147 -8.07 -0.96 -13.81
CA ARG A 147 -7.84 -1.25 -12.38
C ARG A 147 -8.55 -2.53 -11.95
N GLU A 148 -9.86 -2.64 -12.26
CA GLU A 148 -10.71 -3.81 -11.95
C GLU A 148 -10.53 -4.34 -10.53
N ARG A 149 -10.51 -3.43 -9.55
CA ARG A 149 -10.24 -3.76 -8.14
C ARG A 149 -11.19 -3.00 -7.23
N PHE A 150 -11.29 -3.44 -5.98
CA PHE A 150 -11.92 -2.64 -4.94
C PHE A 150 -11.08 -1.41 -4.61
N LEU A 151 -11.74 -0.40 -4.02
CA LEU A 151 -11.06 0.76 -3.45
C LEU A 151 -9.96 0.26 -2.51
N SER A 152 -8.75 0.79 -2.65
CA SER A 152 -7.66 0.43 -1.74
C SER A 152 -6.84 1.66 -1.41
N GLU A 153 -6.72 1.93 -0.11
CA GLU A 153 -6.08 3.11 0.42
C GLU A 153 -4.82 2.74 1.19
N LYS A 154 -3.75 3.54 1.03
CA LYS A 154 -2.54 3.37 1.84
C LYS A 154 -2.82 3.91 3.24
N ILE A 155 -2.45 3.14 4.25
CA ILE A 155 -2.57 3.55 5.65
C ILE A 155 -1.34 4.39 6.01
N MET A 156 -1.56 5.55 6.62
CA MET A 156 -0.50 6.41 7.14
C MET A 156 0.04 5.88 8.48
N SER A 157 0.54 4.64 8.48
CA SER A 157 0.99 3.94 9.69
C SER A 157 2.11 4.68 10.43
N GLY A 158 2.97 5.42 9.73
CA GLY A 158 4.01 6.25 10.35
C GLY A 158 3.45 7.41 11.18
N LYS A 159 2.16 7.74 11.02
CA LYS A 159 1.42 8.73 11.82
C LYS A 159 0.41 8.10 12.79
N GLY A 160 0.40 6.77 12.89
CA GLY A 160 -0.53 6.04 13.75
C GLY A 160 -1.97 5.92 13.20
N GLU A 161 -2.19 6.19 11.90
CA GLU A 161 -3.52 6.01 11.28
C GLU A 161 -3.93 4.53 11.31
N THR A 162 -5.15 4.27 11.76
CA THR A 162 -5.74 2.91 11.79
C THR A 162 -6.29 2.51 10.41
N PRO A 163 -6.47 1.20 10.12
CA PRO A 163 -7.09 0.75 8.87
C PRO A 163 -8.49 1.35 8.63
N LEU A 164 -9.30 1.54 9.69
CA LEU A 164 -10.64 2.11 9.60
C LEU A 164 -10.62 3.60 9.25
N GLU A 165 -9.69 4.35 9.84
CA GLU A 165 -9.49 5.77 9.51
C GLU A 165 -9.03 5.93 8.05
N ALA A 166 -8.07 5.11 7.62
CA ALA A 166 -7.60 5.10 6.24
C ALA A 166 -8.73 4.74 5.25
N ALA A 167 -9.53 3.72 5.56
CA ALA A 167 -10.69 3.34 4.73
C ALA A 167 -11.67 4.52 4.59
N LYS A 168 -12.01 5.15 5.70
CA LYS A 168 -12.92 6.31 5.74
C LYS A 168 -12.37 7.51 4.97
N ARG A 169 -11.06 7.74 5.02
CA ARG A 169 -10.38 8.80 4.24
C ARG A 169 -10.39 8.47 2.75
N GLY A 170 -9.93 7.28 2.37
CA GLY A 170 -9.87 6.82 0.98
C GLY A 170 -11.23 6.86 0.29
N ILE A 171 -12.30 6.39 0.96
CA ILE A 171 -13.68 6.50 0.43
C ILE A 171 -14.04 7.94 0.08
N ARG A 172 -13.72 8.91 0.94
CA ARG A 172 -14.06 10.31 0.70
C ARG A 172 -13.19 10.97 -0.36
N GLU A 173 -11.91 10.60 -0.41
CA GLU A 173 -10.96 11.16 -1.37
C GLU A 173 -11.24 10.63 -2.77
N GLU A 174 -11.36 9.31 -2.93
CA GLU A 174 -11.53 8.66 -4.23
C GLU A 174 -12.94 8.82 -4.80
N LEU A 175 -14.00 8.69 -3.99
CA LEU A 175 -15.38 8.86 -4.47
C LEU A 175 -15.78 10.33 -4.56
N GLY A 176 -15.11 11.23 -3.83
CA GLY A 176 -15.14 12.68 -4.02
C GLY A 176 -16.52 13.27 -4.33
N ASP A 177 -16.66 13.79 -5.55
CA ASP A 177 -17.86 14.43 -6.08
C ASP A 177 -19.01 13.46 -6.43
N ALA A 178 -18.75 12.15 -6.50
CA ALA A 178 -19.78 11.13 -6.68
C ALA A 178 -20.55 10.82 -5.38
N LEU A 179 -20.00 11.19 -4.22
CA LEU A 179 -20.71 11.09 -2.95
C LEU A 179 -21.72 12.23 -2.81
N SER A 180 -22.98 11.88 -2.56
CA SER A 180 -23.98 12.86 -2.13
C SER A 180 -23.50 13.61 -0.87
N PRO A 181 -23.79 14.91 -0.72
CA PRO A 181 -23.53 15.63 0.53
C PRO A 181 -24.20 15.02 1.77
N LYS A 182 -25.21 14.17 1.56
CA LYS A 182 -25.93 13.44 2.62
C LYS A 182 -25.55 11.95 2.67
N ALA A 183 -24.49 11.55 1.99
CA ALA A 183 -24.08 10.15 1.94
C ALA A 183 -23.77 9.63 3.34
N VAL A 184 -24.24 8.43 3.63
CA VAL A 184 -23.97 7.71 4.87
C VAL A 184 -22.98 6.62 4.55
N ILE A 185 -21.79 6.71 5.15
CA ILE A 185 -20.72 5.72 5.02
C ILE A 185 -20.73 4.89 6.29
N ASN A 186 -21.18 3.64 6.20
CA ASN A 186 -21.24 2.71 7.31
C ASN A 186 -20.15 1.63 7.13
N ILE A 187 -19.06 1.76 7.88
CA ILE A 187 -17.97 0.78 7.87
C ILE A 187 -18.28 -0.26 8.95
N ASP A 188 -18.31 -1.54 8.57
CA ASP A 188 -18.49 -2.63 9.52
C ASP A 188 -17.14 -2.93 10.19
N GLU A 189 -16.89 -2.33 11.34
CA GLU A 189 -15.66 -2.52 12.11
C GLU A 189 -15.42 -3.98 12.48
N THR A 190 -16.49 -4.78 12.63
CA THR A 190 -16.39 -6.21 12.98
C THR A 190 -15.93 -7.07 11.80
N SER A 191 -16.03 -6.55 10.58
CA SER A 191 -15.54 -7.21 9.37
C SER A 191 -14.04 -6.98 9.12
N LEU A 192 -13.40 -6.07 9.87
CA LEU A 192 -11.99 -5.75 9.69
C LEU A 192 -11.14 -6.99 9.94
N ARG A 193 -10.34 -7.37 8.94
CA ARG A 193 -9.37 -8.46 9.05
C ARG A 193 -8.03 -8.09 8.44
N SER A 194 -6.96 -8.57 9.06
CA SER A 194 -5.63 -8.58 8.44
C SER A 194 -5.53 -9.77 7.50
N LEU A 195 -5.01 -9.56 6.30
CA LEU A 195 -4.66 -10.65 5.41
C LEU A 195 -3.31 -11.24 5.81
N PRO A 196 -3.06 -12.54 5.53
CA PRO A 196 -1.77 -13.15 5.79
C PRO A 196 -0.64 -12.37 5.10
N LEU A 197 0.39 -12.04 5.86
CA LEU A 197 1.60 -11.45 5.31
C LEU A 197 2.29 -12.45 4.39
N SER A 198 2.81 -11.97 3.26
CA SER A 198 3.83 -12.73 2.53
C SER A 198 5.01 -12.96 3.48
N SER A 199 5.41 -14.22 3.66
CA SER A 199 6.54 -14.60 4.51
C SER A 199 7.85 -13.96 4.07
N LYS A 200 7.98 -13.63 2.77
CA LYS A 200 9.15 -12.96 2.20
C LYS A 200 8.81 -11.53 1.74
N PRO A 201 9.66 -10.54 2.06
CA PRO A 201 9.62 -9.24 1.40
C PRO A 201 9.74 -9.43 -0.12
N SER A 202 9.03 -8.61 -0.88
CA SER A 202 9.14 -8.54 -2.34
C SER A 202 9.88 -7.28 -2.76
N PHE A 203 10.43 -7.28 -3.97
CA PHE A 203 10.99 -6.06 -4.54
C PHE A 203 9.85 -5.21 -5.12
N SER A 204 9.77 -3.94 -4.71
CA SER A 204 8.76 -3.01 -5.22
C SER A 204 9.12 -2.60 -6.65
N GLN A 205 8.12 -2.50 -7.52
CA GLN A 205 8.33 -1.94 -8.87
C GLN A 205 8.81 -0.48 -8.81
N SER A 206 8.43 0.26 -7.75
CA SER A 206 8.83 1.65 -7.55
C SER A 206 10.25 1.81 -7.02
N TYR A 207 10.76 0.79 -6.30
CA TYR A 207 12.07 0.81 -5.64
C TYR A 207 12.75 -0.57 -5.79
N LYS A 208 13.44 -0.77 -6.93
CA LYS A 208 13.89 -2.10 -7.41
C LYS A 208 14.73 -2.89 -6.41
N ALA A 209 15.65 -2.23 -5.70
CA ALA A 209 16.58 -2.88 -4.77
C ALA A 209 16.24 -2.59 -3.29
N LEU A 210 15.04 -2.08 -3.00
CA LEU A 210 14.55 -1.87 -1.64
C LEU A 210 13.52 -2.95 -1.27
N PRO A 211 13.88 -3.91 -0.40
CA PRO A 211 12.94 -4.93 0.08
C PRO A 211 11.69 -4.27 0.66
N THR A 212 10.52 -4.66 0.16
CA THR A 212 9.24 -4.11 0.58
C THR A 212 8.35 -5.21 1.12
N ARG A 213 7.71 -4.96 2.27
CA ARG A 213 6.70 -5.84 2.86
C ARG A 213 5.36 -5.11 2.90
N TYR A 214 4.38 -5.66 2.21
CA TYR A 214 3.01 -5.16 2.21
C TYR A 214 2.19 -5.88 3.30
N ARG A 215 1.49 -5.12 4.13
CA ARG A 215 0.44 -5.61 5.03
C ARG A 215 -0.90 -5.16 4.47
N PHE A 216 -1.81 -6.09 4.23
CA PHE A 216 -3.13 -5.79 3.69
C PHE A 216 -4.20 -6.01 4.77
N TYR A 217 -5.16 -5.10 4.80
CA TYR A 217 -6.38 -5.20 5.58
C TYR A 217 -7.57 -5.22 4.63
N GLU A 218 -8.64 -5.88 5.03
CA GLU A 218 -9.93 -5.85 4.33
C GLU A 218 -11.02 -5.42 5.30
N VAL A 219 -11.95 -4.60 4.82
CA VAL A 219 -13.13 -4.18 5.58
C VAL A 219 -14.33 -4.01 4.66
N ASN A 220 -15.51 -4.36 5.15
CA ASN A 220 -16.76 -4.14 4.46
C ASN A 220 -17.32 -2.75 4.77
N CYS A 221 -17.92 -2.13 3.76
CA CYS A 221 -18.61 -0.86 3.89
C CYS A 221 -19.92 -0.88 3.12
N GLU A 222 -20.99 -0.37 3.74
CA GLU A 222 -22.23 -0.03 3.05
C GLU A 222 -22.30 1.49 2.88
N ILE A 223 -22.56 1.94 1.66
CA ILE A 223 -22.72 3.36 1.35
C ILE A 223 -24.11 3.62 0.77
N ASP A 224 -24.85 4.49 1.45
CA ASP A 224 -26.09 5.09 0.96
C ASP A 224 -25.77 6.50 0.43
N GLY A 225 -26.26 6.86 -0.77
CA GLY A 225 -25.99 8.16 -1.39
C GLY A 225 -24.90 8.20 -2.47
N LEU A 226 -24.59 7.06 -3.11
CA LEU A 226 -23.92 7.01 -4.41
C LEU A 226 -24.95 7.08 -5.55
N ALA A 227 -24.53 7.23 -6.80
CA ALA A 227 -25.45 7.32 -7.96
C ALA A 227 -26.32 6.05 -8.11
N GLU A 228 -27.49 6.05 -7.47
CA GLU A 228 -28.37 4.87 -7.32
C GLU A 228 -28.98 4.40 -8.65
N ASP A 229 -29.19 5.32 -9.58
CA ASP A 229 -29.83 5.08 -10.88
C ASP A 229 -28.91 4.47 -11.93
N LYS A 230 -27.60 4.41 -11.68
CA LYS A 230 -26.61 3.94 -12.66
C LYS A 230 -25.81 2.76 -12.13
N ASP A 231 -25.45 1.86 -13.02
CA ASP A 231 -24.50 0.77 -12.72
C ASP A 231 -23.05 1.22 -12.90
N GLU A 232 -22.84 2.41 -13.50
CA GLU A 232 -21.53 3.01 -13.74
C GLU A 232 -21.60 4.52 -13.48
N PHE A 233 -20.57 5.05 -12.82
CA PHE A 233 -20.41 6.49 -12.61
C PHE A 233 -18.94 6.88 -12.54
N THR A 234 -18.67 8.18 -12.53
CA THR A 234 -17.31 8.72 -12.44
C THR A 234 -17.15 9.56 -11.19
N SER A 235 -15.94 9.57 -10.64
CA SER A 235 -15.51 10.56 -9.64
C SER A 235 -14.25 11.29 -10.08
N THR A 236 -14.01 12.44 -9.48
CA THR A 236 -12.77 13.21 -9.63
C THR A 236 -12.14 13.49 -8.27
N GLU A 237 -10.90 13.04 -8.09
CA GLU A 237 -10.08 13.38 -6.94
C GLU A 237 -9.60 14.83 -7.01
N LYS A 238 -9.22 15.40 -5.85
CA LYS A 238 -8.62 16.75 -5.77
C LYS A 238 -7.36 16.91 -6.62
N CYS A 239 -6.59 15.84 -6.81
CA CYS A 239 -5.38 15.84 -7.62
C CYS A 239 -5.66 15.86 -9.14
N GLY A 240 -6.93 15.77 -9.55
CA GLY A 240 -7.36 15.75 -10.95
C GLY A 240 -7.44 14.35 -11.57
N THR A 241 -7.10 13.31 -10.81
CA THR A 241 -7.34 11.92 -11.20
C THR A 241 -8.84 11.66 -11.30
N LYS A 242 -9.25 10.99 -12.38
CA LYS A 242 -10.63 10.58 -12.59
C LYS A 242 -10.74 9.08 -12.53
N ALA A 243 -11.78 8.57 -11.89
CA ALA A 243 -12.05 7.14 -11.80
C ALA A 243 -13.43 6.81 -12.38
N VAL A 244 -13.52 5.68 -13.06
CA VAL A 244 -14.78 5.05 -13.48
C VAL A 244 -15.08 3.92 -12.50
N TRP A 245 -16.25 3.98 -11.88
CA TRP A 245 -16.74 3.02 -10.89
C TRP A 245 -17.88 2.20 -11.46
N LYS A 246 -17.88 0.89 -11.18
CA LYS A 246 -18.95 -0.02 -11.61
C LYS A 246 -19.47 -0.85 -10.45
N TRP A 247 -20.78 -1.06 -10.44
CA TRP A 247 -21.42 -2.07 -9.61
C TRP A 247 -21.39 -3.41 -10.34
N VAL A 248 -20.61 -4.36 -9.83
CA VAL A 248 -20.42 -5.72 -10.41
C VAL A 248 -20.99 -6.81 -9.52
#